data_AF-A0A521WQU6-F1
#
_entry.id   AF-A0A521WQU6-F1
#
_cell.length_a   1.000
_cell.length_b   1.000
_cell.length_c   1.000
_cell.angle_alpha   90.00
_cell.angle_beta   90.00
_cell.angle_gamma   90.00
#
_symmetry.space_group_name_H-M   'P 1'
#
loop_
_entity.id
_entity.type
_entity.pdbx_description
1 polymer ?
#
loop_
_entity_poly.entity_id
_entity_poly.type
_entity_poly.pdbx_seq_one_letter_code
_entity_poly.pdbx_strand_id
1 'polypeptide(L)'
;MTKIGLIATIGVGIVVVGGGFLFLQPQAKPQGVACTMEAKICPDGSAVGRAGPQCEFTACPTPTMTWSFVDVGEDMVQGIPHTEVTFAMNDKKYSAGTYEGNCTDIKNSSWQLVAGEQAGAICWWAGGGTELGVFEEGGQLVIKKGLLDEGGAETPGIRGNFETLLKLVP
;
A
#
# COMPACT_ATOMS: atom_id res chain seq x y z
N MET A 1 -30.26 -57.57 48.59
CA MET A 1 -29.28 -57.52 47.47
C MET A 1 -29.74 -56.61 46.32
N THR A 2 -30.44 -55.49 46.56
CA THR A 2 -31.27 -54.88 45.48
C THR A 2 -31.25 -53.35 45.34
N LYS A 3 -30.41 -52.60 46.07
CA LYS A 3 -30.36 -51.12 45.95
C LYS A 3 -29.05 -50.54 45.41
N ILE A 4 -27.89 -51.13 45.75
CA ILE A 4 -26.57 -50.63 45.31
C ILE A 4 -26.31 -50.94 43.82
N GLY A 5 -26.75 -52.10 43.32
CA GLY A 5 -26.62 -52.46 41.90
C GLY A 5 -27.44 -51.60 40.94
N LEU A 6 -28.55 -51.00 41.40
CA LEU A 6 -29.42 -50.16 40.59
C LEU A 6 -28.80 -48.75 40.36
N ILE A 7 -28.10 -48.22 41.37
CA ILE A 7 -27.47 -46.89 41.28
C ILE A 7 -26.24 -46.93 40.38
N ALA A 8 -25.46 -48.02 40.45
CA ALA A 8 -24.29 -48.21 39.60
C ALA A 8 -24.65 -48.36 38.11
N THR A 9 -25.75 -49.05 37.78
CA THR A 9 -26.20 -49.20 36.38
C THR A 9 -26.80 -47.91 35.81
N ILE A 10 -27.54 -47.14 36.62
CA ILE A 10 -28.05 -45.83 36.20
C ILE A 10 -26.90 -44.84 35.97
N GLY A 11 -25.91 -44.79 36.86
CA GLY A 11 -24.74 -43.92 36.71
C GLY A 11 -23.91 -44.22 35.45
N VAL A 12 -23.66 -45.51 35.17
CA VAL A 12 -22.94 -45.93 33.95
C VAL A 12 -23.77 -45.65 32.70
N GLY A 13 -25.08 -45.89 32.73
CA GLY A 13 -25.99 -45.58 31.62
C GLY A 13 -25.99 -44.09 31.26
N ILE A 14 -26.00 -43.19 32.24
CA ILE A 14 -25.96 -41.74 32.02
C ILE A 14 -24.62 -41.29 31.44
N VAL A 15 -23.49 -41.86 31.87
CA VAL A 15 -22.17 -41.52 31.34
C VAL A 15 -22.00 -42.02 29.90
N VAL A 16 -22.49 -43.22 29.57
CA VAL A 16 -22.39 -43.77 28.21
C VAL A 16 -23.34 -43.05 27.25
N VAL A 17 -24.58 -42.77 27.66
CA VAL A 17 -25.56 -42.04 26.83
C VAL A 17 -25.17 -40.56 26.71
N GLY A 18 -24.81 -39.90 27.81
CA GLY A 18 -24.39 -38.50 27.81
C GLY A 18 -23.06 -38.28 27.09
N GLY A 19 -22.09 -39.17 27.29
CA GLY A 19 -20.82 -39.18 26.54
C GLY A 19 -21.06 -39.41 25.05
N GLY A 20 -21.83 -40.44 24.67
CA GLY A 20 -22.18 -40.72 23.28
C GLY A 20 -22.89 -39.56 22.57
N PHE A 21 -23.80 -38.87 23.27
CA PHE A 21 -24.51 -37.70 22.72
C PHE A 21 -23.59 -36.50 22.49
N LEU A 22 -22.57 -36.30 23.34
CA LEU A 22 -21.56 -35.24 23.17
C LEU A 22 -20.61 -35.51 21.99
N PHE A 23 -20.32 -36.78 21.67
CA PHE A 23 -19.48 -37.15 20.52
C PHE A 23 -20.23 -37.24 19.18
N LEU A 24 -21.56 -37.24 19.19
CA LEU A 24 -22.42 -37.33 17.99
C LEU A 24 -22.88 -35.97 17.43
N GLN A 25 -22.33 -34.84 17.93
CA GLN A 25 -22.64 -33.53 17.37
C GLN A 25 -22.20 -33.49 15.89
N PRO A 26 -23.12 -33.30 14.92
CA PRO A 26 -22.74 -33.20 13.52
C PRO A 26 -21.93 -31.92 13.34
N GLN A 27 -20.64 -32.07 13.07
CA GLN A 27 -19.77 -30.98 12.66
C GLN A 27 -20.31 -30.45 11.32
N ALA A 28 -20.98 -29.30 11.34
CA ALA A 28 -21.41 -28.63 10.13
C ALA A 28 -20.16 -28.37 9.28
N LYS A 29 -19.99 -29.16 8.21
CA LYS A 29 -18.93 -28.90 7.22
C LYS A 29 -19.16 -27.48 6.70
N PRO A 30 -18.17 -26.57 6.77
CA PRO A 30 -18.34 -25.26 6.17
C PRO A 30 -18.69 -25.47 4.69
N GLN A 31 -19.90 -25.08 4.32
CA GLN A 31 -20.31 -25.05 2.92
C GLN A 31 -19.42 -24.02 2.24
N GLY A 32 -18.52 -24.48 1.38
CA GLY A 32 -17.70 -23.58 0.58
C GLY A 32 -18.61 -22.73 -0.29
N VAL A 33 -18.60 -21.42 -0.07
CA VAL A 33 -19.27 -20.46 -0.95
C VAL A 33 -18.52 -20.47 -2.27
N ALA A 34 -19.20 -20.79 -3.36
CA ALA A 34 -18.63 -20.72 -4.70
C ALA A 34 -18.74 -19.28 -5.21
N CYS A 35 -17.60 -18.61 -5.36
CA CYS A 35 -17.53 -17.26 -5.92
C CYS A 35 -17.31 -17.28 -7.43
N THR A 36 -17.71 -16.21 -8.11
CA THR A 36 -17.43 -16.04 -9.54
C THR A 36 -15.93 -15.83 -9.79
N MET A 37 -15.44 -16.29 -10.94
CA MET A 37 -14.03 -16.22 -11.34
C MET A 37 -13.63 -14.85 -11.93
N GLU A 38 -14.24 -13.78 -11.43
CA GLU A 38 -13.92 -12.42 -11.88
C GLU A 38 -12.59 -11.97 -11.28
N ALA A 39 -11.81 -11.23 -12.08
CA ALA A 39 -10.56 -10.63 -11.65
C ALA A 39 -10.66 -9.11 -11.67
N LYS A 40 -10.19 -8.46 -10.61
CA LYS A 40 -9.95 -7.02 -10.54
C LYS A 40 -8.46 -6.79 -10.75
N ILE A 41 -8.11 -5.92 -11.69
CA ILE A 41 -6.73 -5.47 -11.88
C ILE A 41 -6.42 -4.41 -10.81
N CYS A 42 -5.32 -4.62 -10.11
CA CYS A 42 -4.82 -3.76 -9.07
C CYS A 42 -3.93 -2.65 -9.65
N PRO A 43 -3.71 -1.55 -8.91
CA PRO A 43 -2.85 -0.46 -9.37
C PRO A 43 -1.39 -0.88 -9.63
N ASP A 44 -0.96 -2.00 -9.03
CA ASP A 44 0.35 -2.63 -9.22
C ASP A 44 0.39 -3.63 -10.40
N GLY A 45 -0.72 -3.80 -11.12
CA GLY A 45 -0.88 -4.74 -12.25
C GLY A 45 -1.24 -6.16 -11.88
N SER A 46 -1.19 -6.50 -10.60
CA SER A 46 -1.63 -7.82 -10.15
C SER A 46 -3.15 -7.97 -10.35
N ALA A 47 -3.62 -9.21 -10.32
CA ALA A 47 -5.04 -9.53 -10.39
C ALA A 47 -5.51 -10.17 -9.09
N VAL A 48 -6.59 -9.65 -8.52
CA VAL A 48 -7.25 -10.22 -7.34
C VAL A 48 -8.62 -10.77 -7.71
N GLY A 49 -8.94 -11.95 -7.19
CA GLY A 49 -10.23 -12.60 -7.35
C GLY A 49 -11.20 -12.27 -6.22
N ARG A 50 -12.43 -12.81 -6.32
CA ARG A 50 -13.42 -12.77 -5.26
C ARG A 50 -13.17 -13.87 -4.22
N ALA A 51 -13.30 -13.55 -2.94
CA ALA A 51 -13.13 -14.48 -1.83
C ALA A 51 -14.07 -14.14 -0.64
N GLY A 52 -14.12 -15.05 0.33
CA GLY A 52 -14.90 -14.88 1.56
C GLY A 52 -16.39 -15.19 1.42
N PRO A 53 -17.16 -15.13 2.53
CA PRO A 53 -18.57 -15.52 2.57
C PRO A 53 -19.49 -14.63 1.71
N GLN A 54 -19.03 -13.42 1.36
CA GLN A 54 -19.76 -12.46 0.53
C GLN A 54 -19.18 -12.31 -0.89
N CYS A 55 -18.16 -13.11 -1.25
CA CYS A 55 -17.52 -13.05 -2.58
C CYS A 55 -17.06 -11.64 -2.99
N GLU A 56 -16.40 -10.95 -2.07
CA GLU A 56 -15.82 -9.63 -2.30
C GLU A 56 -14.42 -9.77 -2.90
N PHE A 57 -13.96 -8.76 -3.62
CA PHE A 57 -12.58 -8.75 -4.10
C PHE A 57 -11.61 -8.71 -2.91
N THR A 58 -10.60 -9.57 -2.93
CA THR A 58 -9.49 -9.49 -1.99
C THR A 58 -8.78 -8.14 -2.15
N ALA A 59 -8.19 -7.64 -1.07
CA ALA A 59 -7.38 -6.42 -1.12
C ALA A 59 -6.23 -6.57 -2.12
N CYS A 60 -5.93 -5.48 -2.85
CA CYS A 60 -4.77 -5.42 -3.72
C CYS A 60 -3.46 -5.47 -2.92
N PRO A 61 -2.38 -6.04 -3.48
CA PRO A 61 -1.06 -5.93 -2.87
C PRO A 61 -0.66 -4.46 -2.77
N THR A 62 0.06 -4.12 -1.72
CA THR A 62 0.72 -2.80 -1.65
C THR A 62 1.97 -2.85 -2.51
N PRO A 63 2.09 -2.01 -3.55
CA PRO A 63 3.28 -2.01 -4.40
C PRO A 63 4.52 -1.57 -3.60
N THR A 64 5.67 -2.12 -3.95
CA THR A 64 6.95 -1.64 -3.42
C THR A 64 7.36 -0.39 -4.21
N MET A 65 7.51 0.73 -3.51
CA MET A 65 7.85 2.02 -4.11
C MET A 65 9.22 2.48 -3.63
N THR A 66 10.14 2.70 -4.57
CA THR A 66 11.54 3.06 -4.25
C THR A 66 12.00 4.19 -5.15
N TRP A 67 12.58 5.23 -4.55
CA TRP A 67 13.26 6.30 -5.28
C TRP A 67 14.76 6.03 -5.39
N SER A 68 15.36 6.49 -6.48
CA SER A 68 16.81 6.46 -6.71
C SER A 68 17.25 7.81 -7.24
N PHE A 69 18.34 8.31 -6.67
CA PHE A 69 18.88 9.65 -6.92
C PHE A 69 20.33 9.51 -7.36
N VAL A 70 20.64 10.06 -8.53
CA VAL A 70 22.00 10.11 -9.06
C VAL A 70 22.38 11.57 -9.22
N ASP A 71 23.39 12.01 -8.47
CA ASP A 71 24.02 13.31 -8.67
C ASP A 71 24.68 13.32 -10.06
N VAL A 72 24.26 14.25 -10.93
CA VAL A 72 24.78 14.41 -12.28
C VAL A 72 25.67 15.66 -12.43
N GLY A 73 26.06 16.27 -11.31
CA GLY A 73 26.94 17.42 -11.24
C GLY A 73 26.21 18.75 -11.10
N GLU A 74 26.97 19.84 -11.14
CA GLU A 74 26.48 21.20 -10.99
C GLU A 74 26.55 21.97 -12.32
N ASP A 75 25.66 22.94 -12.50
CA ASP A 75 25.79 23.87 -13.61
C ASP A 75 27.04 24.76 -13.44
N MET A 76 27.75 25.05 -14.53
CA MET A 76 29.04 25.75 -14.48
C MET A 76 28.94 27.26 -14.25
N VAL A 77 27.74 27.84 -14.28
CA VAL A 77 27.51 29.28 -14.19
C VAL A 77 27.05 29.69 -12.79
N GLN A 78 26.10 28.95 -12.24
CA GLN A 78 25.41 29.25 -10.98
C GLN A 78 25.72 28.21 -9.90
N GLY A 79 26.39 27.09 -10.22
CA GLY A 79 26.75 26.05 -9.26
C GLY A 79 25.53 25.28 -8.73
N ILE A 80 24.44 25.22 -9.51
CA ILE A 80 23.21 24.55 -9.11
C ILE A 80 23.40 23.04 -9.32
N PRO A 81 23.32 22.21 -8.27
CA PRO A 81 23.41 20.76 -8.41
C PRO A 81 22.20 20.24 -9.17
N HIS A 82 22.42 19.18 -9.94
CA HIS A 82 21.39 18.50 -10.69
C HIS A 82 21.37 17.03 -10.28
N THR A 83 20.17 16.50 -10.07
CA THR A 83 19.99 15.10 -9.70
C THR A 83 19.07 14.41 -10.70
N GLU A 84 19.53 13.31 -11.30
CA GLU A 84 18.66 12.40 -12.05
C GLU A 84 17.83 11.56 -11.07
N VAL A 85 16.51 11.55 -11.28
CA VAL A 85 15.56 10.85 -10.43
C VAL A 85 14.94 9.68 -11.19
N THR A 86 15.04 8.51 -10.58
CA THR A 86 14.36 7.29 -11.03
C THR A 86 13.40 6.81 -9.95
N PHE A 87 12.19 6.44 -10.34
CA PHE A 87 11.22 5.77 -9.50
C PHE A 87 11.11 4.31 -9.87
N ALA A 88 10.99 3.41 -8.90
CA ALA A 88 10.68 2.01 -9.11
C ALA A 88 9.36 1.65 -8.45
N MET A 89 8.47 1.01 -9.21
CA MET A 89 7.26 0.36 -8.73
C MET A 89 7.43 -1.14 -8.94
N ASN A 90 7.60 -1.90 -7.86
CA ASN A 90 8.05 -3.28 -7.91
C ASN A 90 9.37 -3.37 -8.71
N ASP A 91 9.42 -4.20 -9.77
CA ASP A 91 10.61 -4.36 -10.61
C ASP A 91 10.73 -3.33 -11.76
N LYS A 92 9.69 -2.53 -11.98
CA LYS A 92 9.61 -1.61 -13.13
C LYS A 92 10.14 -0.24 -12.75
N LYS A 93 11.12 0.25 -13.52
CA LYS A 93 11.76 1.55 -13.33
C LYS A 93 11.20 2.59 -14.29
N TYR A 94 11.08 3.82 -13.81
CA TYR A 94 10.58 4.99 -14.52
C TYR A 94 11.59 6.11 -14.33
N SER A 95 12.13 6.64 -15.42
CA SER A 95 12.88 7.90 -15.36
C SER A 95 11.89 9.02 -15.10
N ALA A 96 12.03 9.69 -13.96
CA ALA A 96 11.24 10.86 -13.61
C ALA A 96 11.88 12.15 -14.15
N GLY A 97 13.11 12.09 -14.66
CA GLY A 97 13.85 13.22 -15.21
C GLY A 97 14.96 13.72 -14.30
N THR A 98 15.59 14.83 -14.70
CA THR A 98 16.66 15.51 -13.96
C THR A 98 16.12 16.80 -13.38
N TYR A 99 16.43 17.06 -12.11
CA TYR A 99 15.91 18.20 -11.36
C TYR A 99 17.05 18.99 -10.71
N GLU A 100 16.84 20.29 -10.59
CA GLU A 100 17.71 21.16 -9.81
C GLU A 100 17.61 20.82 -8.32
N GLY A 101 18.76 20.86 -7.64
CA GLY A 101 18.89 20.55 -6.24
C GLY A 101 19.34 19.13 -5.93
N ASN A 102 19.55 18.92 -4.63
CA ASN A 102 19.82 17.60 -4.09
C ASN A 102 18.48 16.91 -3.81
N CYS A 103 18.23 15.77 -4.45
CA CYS A 103 17.00 15.03 -4.23
C CYS A 103 17.12 14.02 -3.09
N THR A 104 16.04 13.89 -2.31
CA THR A 104 15.90 12.88 -1.26
C THR A 104 14.49 12.30 -1.24
N ASP A 105 14.36 11.08 -0.73
CA ASP A 105 13.06 10.48 -0.43
C ASP A 105 12.43 11.27 0.72
N ILE A 106 11.14 11.62 0.62
CA ILE A 106 10.41 12.35 1.67
C ILE A 106 10.54 11.62 3.02
N LYS A 107 10.56 10.29 3.02
CA LYS A 107 10.73 9.46 4.24
C LYS A 107 12.05 9.72 4.96
N ASN A 108 13.07 10.20 4.25
CA ASN A 108 14.38 10.54 4.79
C ASN A 108 14.53 12.03 5.08
N SER A 109 13.42 12.77 5.19
CA SER A 109 13.38 14.21 5.41
C SER A 109 12.43 14.59 6.55
N SER A 110 12.33 15.88 6.87
CA SER A 110 11.33 16.41 7.81
C SER A 110 9.95 16.62 7.19
N TRP A 111 9.83 16.51 5.86
CA TRP A 111 8.59 16.75 5.13
C TRP A 111 7.63 15.56 5.30
N GLN A 112 6.33 15.85 5.23
CA GLN A 112 5.26 14.85 5.33
C GLN A 112 4.51 14.75 4.01
N LEU A 113 4.05 13.55 3.65
CA LEU A 113 3.22 13.33 2.47
C LEU A 113 1.93 14.16 2.55
N VAL A 114 1.50 14.72 1.42
CA VAL A 114 0.22 15.44 1.33
C VAL A 114 -0.96 14.46 1.14
N ALA A 115 -2.19 14.98 1.22
CA ALA A 115 -3.38 14.14 1.06
C ALA A 115 -3.40 13.43 -0.30
N GLY A 116 -3.48 12.10 -0.27
CA GLY A 116 -3.50 11.25 -1.47
C GLY A 116 -2.13 10.93 -2.07
N GLU A 117 -1.04 11.48 -1.51
CA GLU A 117 0.32 11.17 -1.90
C GLU A 117 0.78 9.87 -1.20
N GLN A 118 1.16 8.86 -1.98
CA GLN A 118 1.52 7.52 -1.48
C GLN A 118 3.03 7.38 -1.23
N ALA A 119 3.83 8.13 -1.99
CA ALA A 119 5.28 8.23 -1.84
C ALA A 119 5.73 9.54 -2.47
N GLY A 120 6.86 10.09 -2.04
CA GLY A 120 7.40 11.27 -2.70
C GLY A 120 8.89 11.46 -2.52
N ALA A 121 9.43 12.31 -3.37
CA ALA A 121 10.81 12.76 -3.36
C ALA A 121 10.86 14.28 -3.47
N ILE A 122 11.81 14.89 -2.80
CA ILE A 122 12.01 16.34 -2.79
C ILE A 122 13.38 16.63 -3.34
N CYS A 123 13.42 17.45 -4.39
CA CYS A 123 14.63 18.03 -4.95
C CYS A 123 14.67 19.49 -4.50
N TRP A 124 15.68 19.85 -3.70
CA TRP A 124 15.74 21.15 -3.03
C TRP A 124 17.04 21.89 -3.33
N TRP A 125 16.91 23.19 -3.60
CA TRP A 125 18.01 24.11 -3.77
C TRP A 125 17.62 25.55 -3.41
N ALA A 126 18.46 26.22 -2.61
CA ALA A 126 18.40 27.67 -2.37
C ALA A 126 17.00 28.25 -2.06
N GLY A 127 16.18 27.54 -1.29
CA GLY A 127 14.87 28.01 -0.84
C GLY A 127 13.69 27.55 -1.69
N GLY A 128 13.95 26.82 -2.78
CA GLY A 128 12.89 26.26 -3.62
C GLY A 128 13.27 24.93 -4.25
N GLY A 129 12.37 24.41 -5.07
CA GLY A 129 12.64 23.20 -5.83
C GLY A 129 11.39 22.49 -6.32
N THR A 130 11.51 21.18 -6.43
CA THR A 130 10.49 20.31 -7.02
C THR A 130 10.16 19.17 -6.09
N GLU A 131 8.86 18.90 -5.95
CA GLU A 131 8.37 17.68 -5.34
C GLU A 131 7.90 16.71 -6.42
N LEU A 132 8.28 15.44 -6.30
CA LEU A 132 7.76 14.36 -7.11
C LEU A 132 6.94 13.46 -6.20
N GLY A 133 5.63 13.42 -6.39
CA GLY A 133 4.72 12.60 -5.60
C GLY A 133 4.05 11.52 -6.43
N VAL A 134 3.83 10.35 -5.83
CA VAL A 134 3.02 9.27 -6.40
C VAL A 134 1.59 9.42 -5.92
N PHE A 135 0.66 9.57 -6.86
CA PHE A 135 -0.76 9.76 -6.59
C PHE A 135 -1.59 8.74 -7.35
N GLU A 136 -2.86 8.58 -6.95
CA GLU A 136 -3.84 7.85 -7.75
C GLU A 136 -4.67 8.83 -8.59
N GLU A 137 -4.77 8.58 -9.90
CA GLU A 137 -5.61 9.32 -10.83
C GLU A 137 -6.36 8.33 -11.73
N GLY A 138 -7.70 8.31 -11.63
CA GLY A 138 -8.54 7.43 -12.45
C GLY A 138 -8.28 5.94 -12.23
N GLY A 139 -7.93 5.53 -11.00
CA GLY A 139 -7.62 4.14 -10.65
C GLY A 139 -6.22 3.67 -11.08
N GLN A 140 -5.36 4.59 -11.53
CA GLN A 140 -3.97 4.33 -11.91
C GLN A 140 -3.03 5.16 -11.05
N LEU A 141 -1.88 4.58 -10.71
CA LEU A 141 -0.82 5.35 -10.06
C LEU A 141 -0.12 6.24 -11.10
N VAL A 142 0.20 7.47 -10.71
CA VAL A 142 0.89 8.46 -11.55
C VAL A 142 1.95 9.17 -10.72
N ILE A 143 3.06 9.54 -11.35
CA ILE A 143 3.99 10.50 -10.75
C ILE A 143 3.51 11.89 -11.14
N LYS A 144 3.37 12.76 -10.15
CA LYS A 144 3.08 14.18 -10.34
C LYS A 144 4.26 15.01 -9.89
N LYS A 145 4.48 16.12 -10.58
CA LYS A 145 5.48 17.13 -10.26
C LYS A 145 4.78 18.32 -9.60
N GLY A 146 5.20 18.69 -8.40
CA GLY A 146 4.74 19.84 -7.65
C GLY A 146 5.85 20.88 -7.47
N LEU A 147 5.42 22.12 -7.19
CA LEU A 147 6.30 23.22 -6.86
C LEU A 147 6.61 23.24 -5.36
N LEU A 148 7.86 23.59 -5.03
CA LEU A 148 8.31 23.88 -3.68
C LEU A 148 8.97 25.25 -3.63
N ASP A 149 8.58 26.05 -2.66
CA ASP A 149 9.12 27.38 -2.39
C ASP A 149 8.94 27.68 -0.90
N GLU A 150 9.99 28.11 -0.20
CA GLU A 150 9.93 28.45 1.22
C GLU A 150 9.20 29.76 1.50
N GLY A 151 8.95 30.56 0.47
CA GLY A 151 8.42 31.89 0.57
C GLY A 151 9.49 32.90 0.98
N GLY A 152 9.04 34.01 1.54
CA GLY A 152 9.89 35.08 2.03
C GLY A 152 9.23 35.86 3.15
N ALA A 153 9.76 37.04 3.46
CA ALA A 153 9.23 37.89 4.53
C ALA A 153 7.75 38.29 4.30
N GLU A 154 7.37 38.45 3.04
CA GLU A 154 6.05 38.97 2.65
C GLU A 154 5.20 37.95 1.88
N THR A 155 5.80 36.84 1.44
CA THR A 155 5.14 35.84 0.58
C THR A 155 5.15 34.49 1.28
N PRO A 156 3.99 33.82 1.45
CA PRO A 156 3.97 32.49 2.02
C PRO A 156 4.65 31.50 1.08
N GLY A 157 5.29 30.49 1.66
CA GLY A 157 5.83 29.37 0.89
C GLY A 157 4.73 28.62 0.14
N ILE A 158 5.15 27.98 -0.95
CA ILE A 158 4.27 27.20 -1.83
C ILE A 158 4.73 25.76 -1.80
N ARG A 159 3.78 24.85 -1.55
CA ARG A 159 3.97 23.41 -1.74
C ARG A 159 2.73 22.84 -2.38
N GLY A 160 2.87 22.22 -3.56
CA GLY A 160 1.76 21.61 -4.28
C GLY A 160 1.73 21.98 -5.76
N ASN A 161 0.55 22.33 -6.28
CA ASN A 161 0.31 22.52 -7.73
C ASN A 161 0.79 21.32 -8.55
N PHE A 162 0.44 20.13 -8.08
CA PHE A 162 0.86 18.88 -8.69
C PHE A 162 0.28 18.68 -10.09
N GLU A 163 1.16 18.60 -11.07
CA GLU A 163 0.83 18.27 -12.46
C GLU A 163 1.30 16.86 -12.80
N THR A 164 0.48 16.11 -13.53
CA THR A 164 0.81 14.74 -13.92
C THR A 164 2.01 14.71 -14.87
N LEU A 165 3.09 14.09 -14.42
CA LEU A 165 4.32 13.95 -15.17
C LEU A 165 4.30 12.69 -16.04
N LEU A 166 4.03 11.53 -15.44
CA LEU A 166 3.96 10.26 -16.16
C LEU A 166 3.04 9.26 -15.46
N LYS A 167 2.43 8.37 -16.26
CA LYS A 167 1.57 7.29 -15.77
C LYS A 167 2.40 6.06 -15.44
N LEU A 168 2.16 5.48 -14.27
CA LEU A 168 2.76 4.23 -13.88
C LEU A 168 1.90 3.11 -14.44
N VAL A 169 2.37 2.54 -15.55
CA VAL A 169 1.73 1.37 -16.15
C VAL A 169 2.34 0.16 -15.47
N PRO A 170 1.55 -0.76 -14.90
CA PRO A 170 2.12 -1.97 -14.33
C PRO A 170 3.00 -2.80 -15.27
#